data_AF-A0A959FKU1-F1
#
_entry.id   AF-A0A959FKU1-F1
#
_cell.length_a   1.000
_cell.length_b   1.000
_cell.length_c   1.000
_cell.angle_alpha   90.00
_cell.angle_beta   90.00
_cell.angle_gamma   90.00
#
_symmetry.space_group_name_H-M   'P 1'
#
loop_
_entity.id
_entity.type
_entity.pdbx_description
1 polymer ?
#
loop_
_entity_poly.entity_id
_entity_poly.type
_entity_poly.pdbx_seq_one_letter_code
_entity_poly.pdbx_strand_id
1 'polypeptide(L)'
;MLRRRSTWVYLLFALALGLCFSLLLQDCSPKEAAAGSSLRDEYLGDLVCRNCHEEAYQDWLHSHHDLAMQKATEATVLGDFSGQTLTSHGLTSRFFQRDGKFFVHTEGPDGKPEDFEVKYTFGVQPLQQYMVEFPGGRLQCLLLAWDSEANKWFDLMPDQRVPPDDWLHWTKGSMTWNTMCADCHSTYLEK
;
A
#
# COMPACT_ATOMS: atom_id res chain seq x y z
N MET A 1 61.88 39.05 -57.66
CA MET A 1 61.16 37.79 -57.37
C MET A 1 60.95 37.66 -55.87
N LEU A 2 59.78 38.02 -55.33
CA LEU A 2 59.38 37.62 -53.99
C LEU A 2 57.94 37.07 -54.02
N ARG A 3 57.83 35.86 -53.50
CA ARG A 3 56.66 34.98 -53.40
C ARG A 3 55.34 35.70 -53.07
N ARG A 4 54.43 35.78 -54.05
CA ARG A 4 52.99 35.70 -53.81
C ARG A 4 52.66 34.26 -53.39
N ARG A 5 52.98 33.89 -52.15
CA ARG A 5 52.49 32.64 -51.56
C ARG A 5 51.46 32.98 -50.51
N SER A 6 50.27 32.41 -50.72
CA SER A 6 49.52 31.75 -49.65
C SER A 6 48.43 32.52 -48.92
N THR A 7 47.84 33.58 -49.48
CA THR A 7 46.60 34.16 -48.90
C THR A 7 45.45 33.15 -48.86
N TRP A 8 45.38 32.24 -49.84
CA TRP A 8 44.39 31.17 -49.91
C TRP A 8 44.52 30.10 -48.82
N VAL A 9 45.74 29.83 -48.33
CA VAL A 9 45.95 28.85 -47.25
C VAL A 9 45.43 29.39 -45.92
N TYR A 10 45.62 30.69 -45.65
CA TYR A 10 45.08 31.31 -44.45
C TYR A 10 43.55 31.40 -44.47
N LEU A 11 42.94 31.64 -45.64
CA LEU A 11 41.49 31.61 -45.81
C LEU A 11 40.90 30.21 -45.60
N LEU A 12 41.55 29.16 -46.13
CA LEU A 12 41.13 27.78 -45.93
C LEU A 12 41.28 27.33 -44.47
N PHE A 13 42.36 27.76 -43.80
CA PHE A 13 42.56 27.48 -42.38
C PHE A 13 41.52 28.18 -41.50
N ALA A 14 41.17 29.44 -41.81
CA ALA A 14 40.15 30.18 -41.08
C ALA A 14 38.75 29.58 -41.27
N LEU A 15 38.41 29.11 -42.48
CA LEU A 15 37.17 28.38 -42.75
C LEU A 15 37.10 27.04 -42.01
N ALA A 16 38.21 26.28 -41.95
CA ALA A 16 38.26 25.02 -41.23
C ALA A 16 38.13 25.20 -39.71
N LEU A 17 38.76 26.24 -39.14
CA LEU A 17 38.61 26.60 -37.72
C LEU A 17 37.19 27.08 -37.40
N GLY A 18 36.57 27.86 -38.29
CA GLY A 18 35.18 28.29 -38.17
C GLY A 18 34.20 27.11 -38.18
N LEU A 19 34.39 26.15 -39.09
CA LEU A 19 33.56 24.93 -39.15
C LEU A 19 33.71 24.06 -37.90
N CYS A 20 34.95 23.90 -37.40
CA CYS A 20 35.23 23.11 -36.21
C CYS A 20 34.63 23.76 -34.94
N PHE A 21 34.67 25.09 -34.86
CA PHE A 21 34.05 25.84 -33.76
C PHE A 21 32.52 25.79 -33.81
N SER A 22 31.90 25.82 -35.00
CA SER A 22 30.46 25.63 -35.15
C SER A 22 29.99 24.21 -34.82
N LEU A 23 30.81 23.19 -35.10
CA LEU A 23 30.52 21.80 -34.73
C LEU A 23 30.65 21.57 -33.22
N LEU A 24 31.63 22.21 -32.56
CA LEU A 24 31.80 22.15 -31.10
C LEU A 24 30.69 22.90 -30.33
N LEU A 25 30.05 23.90 -30.95
CA LEU A 25 28.92 24.61 -30.34
C LEU A 25 27.57 23.88 -30.49
N GLN A 26 27.44 22.92 -31.41
CA GLN A 26 26.20 22.15 -31.60
C GLN A 26 25.99 21.09 -30.50
N ASP A 27 27.06 20.63 -29.83
CA ASP A 27 26.97 19.68 -28.71
C ASP A 27 26.62 20.33 -27.36
N CYS A 28 26.49 21.66 -27.30
CA CYS A 28 26.20 22.41 -26.08
C CYS A 28 24.83 23.10 -26.10
N SER A 29 23.90 22.63 -26.95
CA SER A 29 22.50 23.03 -26.80
C SER A 29 21.88 22.14 -25.72
N PRO A 30 21.46 22.69 -24.56
CA PRO A 30 20.67 21.92 -23.62
C PRO A 30 19.43 21.46 -24.37
N LYS A 31 19.31 20.14 -24.54
CA LYS A 31 18.09 19.52 -25.03
C LYS A 31 17.01 19.98 -24.06
N GLU A 32 16.12 20.87 -24.48
CA GLU A 32 14.94 21.24 -23.70
C GLU A 32 14.30 19.92 -23.28
N ALA A 33 14.44 19.60 -21.99
CA ALA A 33 13.71 18.50 -21.40
C ALA A 33 12.26 18.89 -21.61
N ALA A 34 11.60 18.18 -22.52
CA ALA A 34 10.17 18.30 -22.72
C ALA A 34 9.56 18.35 -21.32
N ALA A 35 8.88 19.46 -21.01
CA ALA A 35 8.21 19.62 -19.74
C ALA A 35 7.36 18.37 -19.54
N GLY A 36 7.84 17.50 -18.65
CA GLY A 36 7.21 16.24 -18.36
C GLY A 36 5.80 16.59 -17.93
N SER A 37 4.84 16.12 -18.73
CA SER A 37 3.51 15.75 -18.28
C SER A 37 3.52 15.52 -16.77
N SER A 38 2.59 16.14 -16.04
CA SER A 38 2.30 15.78 -14.65
C SER A 38 1.85 14.32 -14.64
N LEU A 39 2.80 13.40 -14.71
CA LEU A 39 2.63 12.00 -14.44
C LEU A 39 2.24 11.99 -12.97
N ARG A 40 0.97 11.72 -12.68
CA ARG A 40 0.74 10.85 -11.54
C ARG A 40 1.51 9.59 -11.90
N ASP A 41 2.60 9.35 -11.17
CA ASP A 41 3.43 8.18 -11.38
C ASP A 41 2.51 6.95 -11.39
N GLU A 42 2.39 6.31 -12.55
CA GLU A 42 1.57 5.12 -12.72
C GLU A 42 2.13 4.03 -11.82
N TYR A 43 1.32 3.47 -10.93
CA TYR A 43 1.76 2.37 -10.08
C TYR A 43 1.82 1.08 -10.88
N LEU A 44 3.03 0.61 -11.14
CA LEU A 44 3.29 -0.54 -12.01
C LEU A 44 3.14 -1.91 -11.31
N GLY A 45 3.02 -1.92 -9.98
CA GLY A 45 3.02 -3.14 -9.18
C GLY A 45 4.40 -3.80 -9.04
N ASP A 46 4.50 -4.74 -8.11
CA ASP A 46 5.73 -5.45 -7.74
C ASP A 46 6.24 -6.40 -8.84
N LEU A 47 5.33 -7.02 -9.60
CA LEU A 47 5.67 -8.00 -10.63
C LEU A 47 6.51 -7.42 -11.77
N VAL A 48 6.38 -6.12 -12.06
CA VAL A 48 7.22 -5.46 -13.07
C VAL A 48 8.67 -5.37 -12.60
N CYS A 49 8.87 -5.05 -11.32
CA CYS A 49 10.19 -4.93 -10.69
C CYS A 49 10.93 -6.27 -10.64
N ARG A 50 10.19 -7.36 -10.39
CA ARG A 50 10.71 -8.73 -10.33
C ARG A 50 11.59 -9.11 -11.54
N ASN A 51 11.22 -8.68 -12.75
CA ASN A 51 11.93 -9.05 -13.98
C ASN A 51 13.41 -8.64 -14.00
N CYS A 52 13.79 -7.60 -13.26
CA CYS A 52 15.17 -7.15 -13.11
C CYS A 52 15.72 -7.36 -11.69
N HIS A 53 14.86 -7.49 -10.69
CA HIS A 53 15.21 -7.56 -9.27
C HIS A 53 14.68 -8.84 -8.61
N GLU A 54 14.93 -10.01 -9.21
CA GLU A 54 14.40 -11.29 -8.71
C GLU A 54 14.82 -11.57 -7.26
N GLU A 55 16.10 -11.39 -6.90
CA GLU A 55 16.59 -11.66 -5.53
C GLU A 55 15.87 -10.81 -4.48
N ALA A 56 15.81 -9.49 -4.70
CA ALA A 56 15.10 -8.58 -3.80
C ALA A 56 13.58 -8.85 -3.76
N TYR A 57 12.99 -9.26 -4.89
CA TYR A 57 11.59 -9.68 -4.91
C TYR A 57 11.37 -10.94 -4.07
N GLN A 58 12.26 -11.93 -4.15
CA GLN A 58 12.17 -13.15 -3.34
C GLN A 58 12.36 -12.88 -1.85
N ASP A 59 13.23 -11.94 -1.48
CA ASP A 59 13.40 -11.51 -0.08
C ASP A 59 12.16 -10.76 0.44
N TRP A 60 11.48 -10.00 -0.42
CA TRP A 60 10.26 -9.28 -0.08
C TRP A 60 9.03 -10.19 -0.03
N LEU A 61 8.93 -11.16 -0.95
CA LEU A 61 7.81 -12.08 -1.06
C LEU A 61 7.64 -12.86 0.25
N HIS A 62 6.42 -12.93 0.77
CA HIS A 62 6.08 -13.51 2.06
C HIS A 62 6.67 -12.80 3.29
N SER A 63 7.34 -11.66 3.12
CA SER A 63 7.68 -10.79 4.26
C SER A 63 6.43 -10.19 4.88
N HIS A 64 6.54 -9.64 6.10
CA HIS A 64 5.43 -8.92 6.73
C HIS A 64 4.96 -7.70 5.91
N HIS A 65 5.81 -7.15 5.03
CA HIS A 65 5.40 -6.05 4.15
C HIS A 65 4.50 -6.56 3.02
N ASP A 66 4.84 -7.70 2.40
CA ASP A 66 4.01 -8.35 1.39
C ASP A 66 2.66 -8.82 1.99
N LEU A 67 2.71 -9.38 3.19
CA LEU A 67 1.55 -9.92 3.88
C LEU A 67 0.76 -8.88 4.70
N ALA A 68 1.12 -7.59 4.61
CA ALA A 68 0.59 -6.55 5.52
C ALA A 68 -0.94 -6.42 5.45
N MET A 69 -1.51 -6.54 4.25
CA MET A 69 -2.96 -6.52 4.04
C MET A 69 -3.33 -7.47 2.91
N GLN A 70 -4.26 -8.40 3.17
CA GLN A 70 -4.68 -9.39 2.18
C GLN A 70 -6.21 -9.51 2.18
N LYS A 71 -6.78 -9.97 1.06
CA LYS A 71 -8.21 -10.35 1.06
C LYS A 71 -8.42 -11.50 2.02
N ALA A 72 -9.53 -11.52 2.73
CA ALA A 72 -9.88 -12.62 3.62
C ALA A 72 -10.29 -13.85 2.80
N THR A 73 -9.48 -14.89 2.86
CA THR A 73 -9.65 -16.18 2.17
C THR A 73 -9.19 -17.29 3.09
N GLU A 74 -9.51 -18.55 2.75
CA GLU A 74 -9.00 -19.71 3.49
C GLU A 74 -7.47 -19.76 3.57
N ALA A 75 -6.77 -19.21 2.57
CA ALA A 75 -5.31 -19.19 2.54
C ALA A 75 -4.67 -18.05 3.37
N THR A 76 -5.43 -17.03 3.73
CA THR A 76 -4.89 -15.77 4.32
C THR A 76 -5.41 -15.50 5.73
N VAL A 77 -6.54 -16.08 6.10
CA VAL A 77 -7.12 -15.99 7.44
C VAL A 77 -6.41 -16.97 8.37
N LEU A 78 -5.76 -16.44 9.40
CA LEU A 78 -5.09 -17.21 10.44
C LEU A 78 -6.02 -17.56 11.61
N GLY A 79 -7.05 -16.75 11.82
CA GLY A 79 -7.97 -16.88 12.95
C GLY A 79 -8.95 -18.01 12.80
N ASP A 80 -9.39 -18.54 13.95
CA ASP A 80 -10.37 -19.62 13.97
C ASP A 80 -11.80 -19.09 13.83
N PHE A 81 -12.37 -19.23 12.63
CA PHE A 81 -13.77 -18.94 12.29
C PHE A 81 -14.66 -20.21 12.28
N SER A 82 -14.39 -21.21 13.12
CA SER A 82 -15.23 -22.41 13.27
C SER A 82 -16.52 -22.18 14.08
N GLY A 83 -16.77 -20.95 14.54
CA GLY A 83 -17.85 -20.62 15.48
C GLY A 83 -17.36 -20.25 16.87
N GLN A 84 -16.06 -20.03 17.06
CA GLN A 84 -15.49 -19.58 18.34
C GLN A 84 -16.11 -18.28 18.83
N THR A 85 -16.14 -18.12 20.15
CA THR A 85 -16.67 -16.93 20.80
C THR A 85 -15.63 -16.30 21.72
N LEU A 86 -15.62 -14.97 21.74
CA LEU A 86 -14.86 -14.17 22.70
C LEU A 86 -15.85 -13.27 23.44
N THR A 87 -15.80 -13.31 24.77
CA THR A 87 -16.54 -12.37 25.62
C THR A 87 -15.59 -11.36 26.21
N SER A 88 -15.82 -10.08 25.95
CA SER A 88 -15.08 -8.95 26.52
C SER A 88 -16.07 -7.88 26.98
N HIS A 89 -15.86 -7.32 28.17
CA HIS A 89 -16.74 -6.28 28.74
C HIS A 89 -18.25 -6.62 28.73
N GLY A 90 -18.59 -7.90 28.88
CA GLY A 90 -19.98 -8.40 28.85
C GLY A 90 -20.59 -8.53 27.45
N LEU A 91 -19.85 -8.21 26.39
CA LEU A 91 -20.25 -8.44 25.00
C LEU A 91 -19.62 -9.73 24.48
N THR A 92 -20.46 -10.62 23.93
CA THR A 92 -19.99 -11.85 23.30
C THR A 92 -19.99 -11.68 21.78
N SER A 93 -18.82 -11.84 21.18
CA SER A 93 -18.65 -11.88 19.73
C SER A 93 -18.42 -13.31 19.25
N ARG A 94 -18.90 -13.65 18.05
CA ARG A 94 -18.74 -15.00 17.45
C ARG A 94 -18.10 -14.89 16.08
N PHE A 95 -17.08 -15.69 15.82
CA PHE A 95 -16.34 -15.71 14.55
C PHE A 95 -16.70 -16.98 13.79
N PHE A 96 -17.23 -16.85 12.58
CA PHE A 96 -17.77 -17.99 11.84
C PHE A 96 -17.65 -17.84 10.33
N GLN A 97 -17.77 -18.96 9.61
CA GLN A 97 -17.87 -18.96 8.16
C GLN A 97 -19.33 -19.15 7.69
N ARG A 98 -19.69 -18.54 6.56
CA ARG A 98 -20.96 -18.72 5.85
C ARG A 98 -20.69 -18.58 4.35
N ASP A 99 -21.13 -19.56 3.56
CA ASP A 99 -20.99 -19.55 2.08
C ASP A 99 -19.56 -19.28 1.58
N GLY A 100 -18.55 -19.87 2.25
CA GLY A 100 -17.13 -19.71 1.90
C GLY A 100 -16.53 -18.35 2.27
N LYS A 101 -17.24 -17.53 3.04
CA LYS A 101 -16.81 -16.22 3.52
C LYS A 101 -16.71 -16.19 5.04
N PHE A 102 -15.94 -15.25 5.55
CA PHE A 102 -15.67 -15.07 6.98
C PHE A 102 -16.55 -13.97 7.57
N PHE A 103 -17.09 -14.21 8.75
CA PHE A 103 -18.00 -13.29 9.43
C PHE A 103 -17.67 -13.16 10.91
N VAL A 104 -17.93 -11.98 11.45
CA VAL A 104 -18.01 -11.74 12.89
C VAL A 104 -19.43 -11.32 13.25
N HIS A 105 -19.99 -11.95 14.27
CA HIS A 105 -21.20 -11.50 14.95
C HIS A 105 -20.76 -10.66 16.16
N THR A 106 -20.99 -9.34 16.14
CA THR A 106 -20.55 -8.43 17.21
C THR A 106 -21.40 -7.16 17.24
N GLU A 107 -21.17 -6.29 18.24
CA GLU A 107 -21.89 -5.03 18.41
C GLU A 107 -21.68 -4.08 17.21
N GLY A 108 -22.77 -3.64 16.59
CA GLY A 108 -22.79 -2.72 15.46
C GLY A 108 -22.80 -1.25 15.85
N PRO A 109 -22.98 -0.35 14.86
CA PRO A 109 -22.96 1.11 15.08
C PRO A 109 -24.14 1.63 15.91
N ASP A 110 -25.21 0.84 16.07
CA ASP A 110 -26.37 1.18 16.90
C ASP A 110 -26.37 0.47 18.28
N GLY A 111 -25.29 -0.24 18.61
CA GLY A 111 -25.16 -1.01 19.84
C GLY A 111 -25.85 -2.37 19.84
N LYS A 112 -26.44 -2.79 18.72
CA LYS A 112 -27.03 -4.13 18.60
C LYS A 112 -26.07 -5.10 17.93
N PRO A 113 -26.12 -6.38 18.28
CA PRO A 113 -25.28 -7.37 17.62
C PRO A 113 -25.77 -7.65 16.20
N GLU A 114 -24.84 -7.66 15.25
CA GLU A 114 -25.09 -7.91 13.82
C GLU A 114 -23.98 -8.81 13.24
N ASP A 115 -24.23 -9.38 12.07
CA ASP A 115 -23.24 -10.15 11.31
C ASP A 115 -22.52 -9.26 10.30
N PHE A 116 -21.19 -9.23 10.36
CA PHE A 116 -20.35 -8.44 9.47
C PHE A 116 -19.41 -9.34 8.68
N GLU A 117 -19.42 -9.22 7.34
CA GLU A 117 -18.46 -9.93 6.48
C GLU A 117 -17.06 -9.32 6.66
N VAL A 118 -16.09 -10.17 6.99
CA VAL A 118 -14.68 -9.81 7.01
C VAL A 118 -14.14 -9.86 5.58
N LYS A 119 -13.69 -8.71 5.08
CA LYS A 119 -13.22 -8.56 3.69
C LYS A 119 -11.70 -8.68 3.57
N TYR A 120 -10.97 -8.27 4.60
CA TYR A 120 -9.53 -8.23 4.59
C TYR A 120 -8.95 -8.66 5.93
N THR A 121 -7.74 -9.20 5.87
CA THR A 121 -6.83 -9.39 7.00
C THR A 121 -5.82 -8.24 7.04
N PHE A 122 -5.33 -7.92 8.23
CA PHE A 122 -4.33 -6.89 8.46
C PHE A 122 -3.29 -7.37 9.47
N GLY A 123 -2.04 -7.48 9.01
CA GLY A 123 -0.95 -8.09 9.76
C GLY A 123 -0.94 -9.63 9.73
N VAL A 124 0.13 -10.20 10.28
CA VAL A 124 0.36 -11.65 10.36
C VAL A 124 0.88 -12.08 11.73
N GLN A 125 2.00 -11.50 12.20
CA GLN A 125 2.61 -11.78 13.51
C GLN A 125 3.02 -10.47 14.19
N PRO A 126 2.80 -10.29 15.51
CA PRO A 126 2.26 -11.26 16.48
C PRO A 126 0.73 -11.39 16.48
N LEU A 127 0.05 -10.60 15.65
CA LEU A 127 -1.40 -10.64 15.54
C LEU A 127 -1.87 -10.44 14.10
N GLN A 128 -3.07 -10.94 13.83
CA GLN A 128 -3.83 -10.61 12.63
C GLN A 128 -5.16 -9.96 13.05
N GLN A 129 -5.37 -8.73 12.59
CA GLN A 129 -6.62 -8.00 12.72
C GLN A 129 -7.47 -8.21 11.46
N TYR A 130 -8.77 -7.93 11.56
CA TYR A 130 -9.72 -8.14 10.48
C TYR A 130 -10.52 -6.88 10.20
N MET A 131 -10.84 -6.68 8.92
CA MET A 131 -11.52 -5.47 8.45
C MET A 131 -12.85 -5.78 7.79
N VAL A 132 -13.84 -4.95 8.10
CA VAL A 132 -15.21 -5.01 7.56
C VAL A 132 -15.43 -3.81 6.65
N GLU A 133 -16.03 -4.03 5.49
CA GLU A 133 -16.42 -2.94 4.59
C GLU A 133 -17.84 -2.43 4.93
N PHE A 134 -17.93 -1.13 5.20
CA PHE A 134 -19.17 -0.40 5.40
C PHE A 134 -19.56 0.36 4.11
N PRO A 135 -20.82 0.83 4.01
CA PRO A 135 -21.26 1.62 2.87
C PRO A 135 -20.31 2.80 2.56
N GLY A 136 -20.13 3.08 1.26
CA GLY A 136 -19.22 4.12 0.80
C GLY A 136 -17.74 3.73 0.80
N GLY A 137 -17.41 2.43 0.88
CA GLY A 137 -16.04 1.92 0.79
C GLY A 137 -15.21 2.11 2.07
N ARG A 138 -15.88 2.35 3.20
CA ARG A 138 -15.21 2.59 4.48
C ARG A 138 -14.82 1.25 5.11
N LEU A 139 -13.52 0.98 5.19
CA LEU A 139 -12.99 -0.20 5.85
C LEU A 139 -12.81 0.08 7.34
N GLN A 140 -13.45 -0.73 8.17
CA GLN A 140 -13.41 -0.64 9.63
C GLN A 140 -12.57 -1.79 10.21
N CYS A 141 -11.54 -1.45 10.97
CA CYS A 141 -10.74 -2.42 11.72
C CYS A 141 -11.49 -2.87 12.98
N LEU A 142 -11.65 -4.18 13.17
CA LEU A 142 -12.22 -4.73 14.41
C LEU A 142 -11.28 -4.50 15.58
N LEU A 143 -11.82 -4.21 16.77
CA LEU A 143 -11.04 -4.23 18.02
C LEU A 143 -10.71 -5.64 18.52
N LEU A 144 -11.23 -6.66 17.84
CA LEU A 144 -10.96 -8.07 18.15
C LEU A 144 -9.97 -8.61 17.13
N ALA A 145 -8.89 -9.20 17.62
CA ALA A 145 -7.80 -9.70 16.79
C ALA A 145 -7.47 -11.15 17.14
N TRP A 146 -6.78 -11.82 16.21
CA TRP A 146 -6.21 -13.13 16.43
C TRP A 146 -4.76 -13.00 16.85
N ASP A 147 -4.40 -13.57 18.00
CA ASP A 147 -3.02 -13.76 18.41
C ASP A 147 -2.46 -14.97 17.63
N SER A 148 -1.56 -14.70 16.68
CA SER A 148 -1.01 -15.73 15.80
C SER A 148 -0.01 -16.65 16.50
N GLU A 149 0.55 -16.21 17.63
CA GLU A 149 1.52 -16.98 18.41
C GLU A 149 0.80 -17.90 19.39
N ALA A 150 -0.20 -17.37 20.11
CA ALA A 150 -1.00 -18.14 21.07
C ALA A 150 -2.21 -18.85 20.45
N ASN A 151 -2.54 -18.59 19.19
CA ASN A 151 -3.69 -19.13 18.47
C ASN A 151 -5.01 -18.91 19.21
N LYS A 152 -5.30 -17.66 19.57
CA LYS A 152 -6.53 -17.29 20.30
C LYS A 152 -7.05 -15.92 19.90
N TRP A 153 -8.37 -15.75 20.00
CA TRP A 153 -9.00 -14.45 19.91
C TRP A 153 -8.73 -13.61 21.15
N PHE A 154 -8.50 -12.31 20.97
CA PHE A 154 -8.36 -11.36 22.06
C PHE A 154 -8.90 -9.97 21.69
N ASP A 155 -9.16 -9.16 22.72
CA ASP A 155 -9.57 -7.77 22.60
C ASP A 155 -8.32 -6.88 22.65
N LEU A 156 -8.19 -5.96 21.69
CA LEU A 156 -7.12 -4.96 21.63
C LEU A 156 -7.25 -3.89 22.73
N MET A 157 -8.42 -3.76 23.34
CA MET A 157 -8.71 -2.85 24.46
C MET A 157 -9.27 -3.61 25.68
N PRO A 158 -8.47 -4.52 26.28
CA PRO A 158 -8.96 -5.40 27.34
C PRO A 158 -9.32 -4.65 28.63
N ASP A 159 -8.74 -3.47 28.87
CA ASP A 159 -8.92 -2.69 30.09
C ASP A 159 -10.01 -1.60 29.96
N GLN A 160 -10.58 -1.41 28.76
CA GLN A 160 -11.53 -0.34 28.50
C GLN A 160 -12.67 -0.78 27.58
N ARG A 161 -13.90 -0.63 28.07
CA ARG A 161 -15.09 -0.69 27.23
C ARG A 161 -15.24 0.60 26.45
N VAL A 162 -15.33 0.48 25.12
CA VAL A 162 -15.56 1.60 24.21
C VAL A 162 -16.99 1.53 23.66
N PRO A 163 -17.94 2.40 24.05
CA PRO A 163 -19.33 2.29 23.64
C PRO A 163 -19.58 2.74 22.19
N PRO A 164 -20.71 2.37 21.55
CA PRO A 164 -21.00 2.66 20.14
C PRO A 164 -21.01 4.13 19.73
N ASP A 165 -21.16 5.07 20.66
CA ASP A 165 -21.15 6.52 20.42
C ASP A 165 -19.76 7.15 20.55
N ASP A 166 -18.77 6.39 21.04
CA ASP A 166 -17.39 6.84 21.21
C ASP A 166 -16.60 6.82 19.89
N TRP A 167 -15.76 7.81 19.66
CA TRP A 167 -14.88 7.89 18.50
C TRP A 167 -13.96 6.67 18.34
N LEU A 168 -13.58 6.05 19.46
CA LEU A 168 -12.73 4.86 19.51
C LEU A 168 -13.44 3.56 19.13
N HIS A 169 -14.77 3.57 19.03
CA HIS A 169 -15.53 2.37 18.73
C HIS A 169 -15.16 1.84 17.34
N TRP A 170 -15.14 0.52 17.18
CA TRP A 170 -14.67 -0.10 15.93
C TRP A 170 -15.47 0.30 14.69
N THR A 171 -16.70 0.79 14.85
CA THR A 171 -17.55 1.32 13.75
C THR A 171 -17.42 2.83 13.50
N LYS A 172 -16.55 3.51 14.26
CA LYS A 172 -16.30 4.96 14.22
C LYS A 172 -14.90 5.26 13.67
N GLY A 173 -14.55 6.53 13.66
CA GLY A 173 -13.50 7.03 12.79
C GLY A 173 -12.08 6.68 13.24
N SER A 174 -11.82 6.41 14.52
CA SER A 174 -10.48 5.97 14.93
C SER A 174 -10.09 4.61 14.33
N MET A 175 -11.09 3.81 13.95
CA MET A 175 -10.92 2.48 13.36
C MET A 175 -11.26 2.48 11.86
N THR A 176 -11.46 3.64 11.25
CA THR A 176 -11.57 3.75 9.79
C THR A 176 -10.19 3.64 9.15
N TRP A 177 -9.88 2.48 8.58
CA TRP A 177 -8.59 2.18 7.96
C TRP A 177 -8.23 3.18 6.86
N ASN A 178 -9.20 3.59 6.03
CA ASN A 178 -8.98 4.52 4.91
C ASN A 178 -8.32 5.83 5.36
N THR A 179 -8.68 6.35 6.54
CA THR A 179 -8.20 7.64 7.04
C THR A 179 -7.11 7.53 8.10
N MET A 180 -7.03 6.38 8.78
CA MET A 180 -6.12 6.18 9.91
C MET A 180 -4.88 5.36 9.55
N CYS A 181 -4.95 4.52 8.51
CA CYS A 181 -3.96 3.47 8.25
C CYS A 181 -3.48 3.44 6.80
N ALA A 182 -4.37 3.70 5.83
CA ALA A 182 -4.11 3.50 4.41
C ALA A 182 -2.88 4.26 3.90
N ASP A 183 -2.68 5.51 4.34
CA ASP A 183 -1.54 6.34 3.91
C ASP A 183 -0.17 5.69 4.16
N CYS A 184 -0.06 4.87 5.22
CA CYS A 184 1.18 4.17 5.57
C CYS A 184 1.18 2.68 5.18
N HIS A 185 0.01 2.07 5.05
CA HIS A 185 -0.16 0.62 4.88
C HIS A 185 -0.71 0.22 3.52
N SER A 186 -0.62 1.11 2.53
CA SER A 186 -0.97 0.81 1.16
C SER A 186 0.00 1.46 0.20
N THR A 187 0.06 0.91 -1.00
CA THR A 187 0.69 1.54 -2.15
C THR A 187 -0.39 2.10 -3.06
N TYR A 188 -0.11 3.26 -3.65
CA TYR A 188 -0.99 3.88 -4.64
C TYR A 188 -2.44 4.10 -4.16
N LEU A 189 -2.60 4.69 -2.97
CA LEU A 189 -3.90 5.08 -2.46
C LEU A 189 -4.51 6.22 -3.30
N GLU A 190 -5.71 6.00 -3.81
CA GLU A 190 -6.53 7.03 -4.46
C GLU A 190 -7.54 7.61 -3.45
N LYS A 191 -7.56 8.95 -3.33
CA LYS A 191 -8.39 9.69 -2.37
C LYS A 191 -9.53 10.43 -3.06
#